data_AF-A0A120MY98-F1
#
_entry.id   AF-A0A120MY98-F1
#
_cell.length_a   1.000
_cell.length_b   1.000
_cell.length_c   1.000
_cell.angle_alpha   90.00
_cell.angle_beta   90.00
_cell.angle_gamma   90.00
#
_symmetry.space_group_name_H-M   'P 1'
#
loop_
_entity.id
_entity.type
_entity.pdbx_description
1 polymer ?
#
loop_
_entity_poly.entity_id
_entity_poly.type
_entity_poly.pdbx_seq_one_letter_code
_entity_poly.pdbx_strand_id
1 'polypeptide(L)'
;MIHHAYDDFSYEYTAFVDEKGIIAFRKSITFMMPEFVKPMTEAMKGITDGYLKLYLNVTPGKTLGIPHRSIIFLKVIGYKK
;
A
#
# COMPACT_ATOMS: atom_id res chain seq x y z
N MET A 1 -4.35 -1.36 -10.00
CA MET A 1 -3.37 -2.07 -10.85
C MET A 1 -2.31 -1.08 -11.29
N ILE A 2 -1.06 -1.50 -11.39
CA ILE A 2 0.08 -0.68 -11.85
C ILE A 2 0.55 -1.27 -13.17
N HIS A 3 0.45 -0.49 -14.25
CA HIS A 3 1.02 -0.83 -15.55
C HIS A 3 2.43 -0.26 -15.64
N HIS A 4 3.38 -0.99 -16.24
CA HIS A 4 4.81 -0.65 -16.26
C HIS A 4 5.44 -0.67 -14.86
N ALA A 5 5.12 -1.71 -14.10
CA ALA A 5 5.81 -1.98 -12.84
C ALA A 5 7.25 -2.46 -13.10
N TYR A 6 8.13 -2.30 -12.11
CA TYR A 6 9.51 -2.80 -12.21
C TYR A 6 9.57 -4.33 -12.32
N ASP A 7 8.55 -5.02 -11.81
CA ASP A 7 8.39 -6.46 -11.88
C ASP A 7 6.91 -6.87 -11.82
N ASP A 8 6.63 -8.14 -12.12
CA ASP A 8 5.30 -8.72 -11.91
C ASP A 8 5.10 -9.06 -10.43
N PHE A 9 4.00 -8.57 -9.84
CA PHE A 9 3.69 -8.86 -8.44
C PHE A 9 2.20 -8.80 -8.13
N SER A 10 1.80 -9.50 -7.07
CA SER A 10 0.46 -9.43 -6.48
C SER A 10 0.56 -9.52 -4.96
N TYR A 11 0.32 -8.41 -4.27
CA TYR A 11 0.37 -8.34 -2.81
C TYR A 11 -0.96 -7.90 -2.20
N GLU A 12 -1.25 -8.45 -1.03
CA GLU A 12 -2.41 -8.09 -0.22
C GLU A 12 -1.94 -7.62 1.16
N TYR A 13 -2.27 -6.37 1.50
CA TYR A 13 -1.82 -5.77 2.75
C TYR A 13 -2.73 -4.64 3.21
N THR A 14 -2.54 -4.21 4.46
CA THR A 14 -3.15 -2.99 4.98
C THR A 14 -2.19 -1.81 4.90
N ALA A 15 -2.76 -0.63 4.69
CA ALA A 15 -2.06 0.64 4.74
C ALA A 15 -2.84 1.65 5.59
N PHE A 16 -2.13 2.67 6.09
CA PHE A 16 -2.76 3.86 6.65
C PHE A 16 -2.95 4.90 5.56
N VAL A 17 -4.06 5.64 5.64
CA VAL A 17 -4.23 6.93 4.96
C VAL A 17 -4.36 7.97 6.05
N ASP A 18 -3.44 8.93 6.09
CA ASP A 18 -3.48 10.02 7.07
C ASP A 18 -4.48 11.12 6.70
N GLU A 19 -4.62 12.13 7.55
CA GLU A 19 -5.51 13.26 7.35
C GLU A 19 -5.17 14.13 6.12
N LYS A 20 -3.99 13.95 5.52
CA LYS A 20 -3.54 14.63 4.31
C LYS A 20 -3.69 13.75 3.06
N GLY A 21 -4.19 12.52 3.20
CA GLY A 21 -4.30 11.56 2.11
C GLY A 21 -3.02 10.79 1.81
N ILE A 22 -1.98 10.91 2.64
CA ILE A 22 -0.71 10.19 2.42
C ILE A 22 -0.87 8.73 2.85
N ILE A 23 -0.49 7.83 1.94
CA ILE A 23 -0.54 6.39 2.16
C ILE A 23 0.78 5.93 2.80
N ALA A 24 0.71 5.12 3.86
CA ALA A 24 1.85 4.46 4.48
C ALA A 24 1.61 2.97 4.71
N PHE A 25 2.59 2.13 4.39
CA PHE A 25 2.51 0.68 4.62
C PHE A 25 2.27 0.39 6.11
N ARG A 26 1.40 -0.57 6.41
CA ARG A 26 1.11 -1.01 7.78
C ARG A 26 1.55 -2.44 8.04
N LYS A 27 0.90 -3.41 7.38
CA LYS A 27 1.23 -4.84 7.53
C LYS A 27 0.65 -5.69 6.42
N SER A 28 1.33 -6.79 6.10
CA SER A 28 0.76 -7.89 5.30
C SER A 28 -0.50 -8.44 5.95
N ILE A 29 -1.45 -8.91 5.13
CA ILE A 29 -2.57 -9.73 5.58
C ILE A 29 -2.44 -11.20 5.15
N THR A 30 -1.44 -11.50 4.31
CA THR A 30 -1.12 -12.86 3.89
C THR A 30 -0.09 -13.48 4.83
N PHE A 31 -0.26 -14.76 5.15
CA PHE A 31 0.75 -15.55 5.86
C PHE A 31 2.03 -15.64 5.03
N MET A 32 3.18 -15.43 5.67
CA MET A 32 4.50 -15.52 5.05
C MET A 32 5.38 -16.39 5.94
N MET A 33 6.18 -17.27 5.33
CA MET A 33 7.18 -18.01 6.10
C MET A 33 8.23 -17.03 6.66
N PRO A 34 8.84 -17.31 7.83
CA PRO A 34 9.72 -16.36 8.53
C PRO A 34 10.84 -15.78 7.67
N GLU A 35 11.45 -16.59 6.80
CA GLU A 35 12.51 -16.21 5.87
C GLU A 35 12.07 -15.18 4.82
N PHE A 36 10.77 -15.13 4.51
CA PHE A 36 10.21 -14.21 3.53
C PHE A 36 9.61 -12.94 4.14
N VAL A 37 9.38 -12.91 5.46
CA VAL A 37 8.71 -11.77 6.13
C VAL A 37 9.42 -10.45 5.83
N LYS A 38 10.74 -10.40 6.01
CA LYS A 38 11.53 -9.19 5.78
C LYS A 38 11.51 -8.75 4.30
N PRO A 39 11.96 -9.58 3.33
CA PRO A 39 12.00 -9.13 1.94
C PRO A 39 10.63 -8.78 1.37
N MET A 40 9.56 -9.54 1.71
CA MET A 40 8.21 -9.21 1.25
C MET A 40 7.67 -7.92 1.89
N THR A 41 7.95 -7.69 3.18
CA THR A 41 7.58 -6.43 3.85
C THR A 41 8.28 -5.22 3.22
N GLU A 42 9.56 -5.36 2.91
CA GLU A 42 10.33 -4.32 2.22
C GLU A 42 9.79 -4.05 0.81
N ALA A 43 9.41 -5.10 0.06
CA ALA A 43 8.77 -4.96 -1.24
C ALA A 43 7.43 -4.21 -1.15
N MET A 44 6.53 -4.61 -0.25
CA MET A 44 5.24 -3.95 -0.04
C MET A 44 5.39 -2.48 0.41
N LYS A 45 6.39 -2.21 1.25
CA LYS A 45 6.72 -0.84 1.65
C LYS A 45 7.24 -0.03 0.45
N GLY A 46 8.17 -0.59 -0.32
CA GLY A 46 8.70 0.04 -1.53
C GLY A 46 7.63 0.32 -2.57
N ILE A 47 6.67 -0.60 -2.78
CA ILE A 47 5.52 -0.39 -3.66
C ILE A 47 4.63 0.76 -3.14
N THR A 48 4.39 0.80 -1.83
CA THR A 48 3.59 1.86 -1.23
C THR A 48 4.26 3.22 -1.36
N ASP A 49 5.56 3.30 -1.09
CA ASP A 49 6.32 4.55 -1.12
C ASP A 49 6.62 5.02 -2.56
N GLY A 50 6.91 4.10 -3.48
CA GLY A 50 7.32 4.41 -4.85
C GLY A 50 6.18 4.50 -5.85
N TYR A 51 5.05 3.79 -5.62
CA TYR A 51 3.89 3.90 -6.49
C TYR A 51 2.73 4.62 -5.82
N LEU A 52 2.21 4.07 -4.72
CA LEU A 52 0.92 4.52 -4.20
C LEU A 52 1.00 5.95 -3.66
N LYS A 53 2.03 6.26 -2.87
CA LYS A 53 2.25 7.58 -2.29
C LYS A 53 2.55 8.66 -3.34
N LEU A 54 3.24 8.31 -4.43
CA LEU A 54 3.65 9.27 -5.45
C LEU A 54 2.58 9.55 -6.51
N TYR A 55 1.79 8.54 -6.88
CA TYR A 55 0.88 8.64 -8.03
C TYR A 55 -0.60 8.69 -7.66
N LEU A 56 -0.99 8.37 -6.41
CA LEU A 56 -2.41 8.43 -6.01
C LEU A 56 -2.71 9.71 -5.24
N ASN A 57 -3.74 10.42 -5.70
CA ASN A 57 -4.36 11.50 -4.93
C ASN A 57 -5.54 10.95 -4.13
N VAL A 58 -5.33 10.66 -2.84
CA VAL A 58 -6.34 10.02 -1.99
C VAL A 58 -7.11 11.08 -1.20
N THR A 59 -8.44 10.98 -1.22
CA THR A 59 -9.28 11.74 -0.29
C THR A 59 -9.33 11.02 1.06
N PRO A 60 -8.89 11.64 2.17
CA PRO A 60 -8.89 11.01 3.48
C PRO A 60 -10.32 10.77 3.98
N GLY A 61 -10.48 9.74 4.80
CA GLY A 61 -11.73 9.47 5.51
C GLY A 61 -12.09 10.61 6.46
N LYS A 62 -13.39 10.91 6.58
CA LYS A 62 -13.90 11.99 7.43
C LYS A 62 -14.99 11.49 8.37
N THR A 63 -14.96 11.99 9.60
CA THR A 63 -16.04 11.81 10.58
C THR A 63 -16.53 13.20 10.96
N LEU A 64 -17.82 13.48 10.75
CA LEU A 64 -18.41 14.81 10.98
C LEU A 64 -17.65 15.94 10.24
N GLY A 65 -17.16 15.65 9.02
CA GLY A 65 -16.40 16.61 8.21
C GLY A 65 -14.91 16.74 8.57
N ILE A 66 -14.46 16.12 9.66
CA ILE A 66 -13.07 16.19 10.13
C ILE A 66 -12.27 15.02 9.54
N PRO A 67 -11.22 15.29 8.73
CA PRO A 67 -10.31 14.26 8.25
C PRO A 67 -9.60 13.54 9.39
N HIS A 68 -9.49 12.22 9.30
CA HIS A 68 -8.78 11.42 10.29
C HIS A 68 -8.10 10.22 9.64
N ARG A 69 -7.10 9.67 10.35
CA ARG A 69 -6.37 8.50 9.89
C ARG A 69 -7.27 7.27 9.80
N SER A 70 -7.24 6.61 8.65
CA SER A 70 -7.98 5.38 8.39
C SER A 70 -7.04 4.22 8.06
N ILE A 71 -7.55 2.99 8.18
CA ILE A 71 -6.88 1.78 7.67
C ILE A 71 -7.63 1.31 6.44
N ILE A 72 -6.90 1.07 5.36
CA ILE A 72 -7.44 0.50 4.12
C ILE A 72 -6.85 -0.89 3.87
N PHE A 73 -7.62 -1.74 3.22
CA PHE A 73 -7.16 -3.02 2.68
C PHE A 73 -6.86 -2.83 1.19
N LEU A 74 -5.70 -3.33 0.76
CA LEU A 74 -5.22 -3.17 -0.60
C LEU A 74 -4.91 -4.53 -1.21
N LYS A 75 -5.35 -4.72 -2.45
CA LYS A 75 -4.80 -5.70 -3.38
C LYS A 75 -4.08 -4.95 -4.49
N VAL A 76 -2.76 -5.07 -4.53
CA VAL A 76 -1.91 -4.34 -5.48
C VAL A 76 -1.30 -5.33 -6.45
N ILE A 77 -1.61 -5.15 -7.73
CA ILE A 77 -1.11 -5.97 -8.82
C ILE A 77 -0.28 -5.09 -9.74
N GLY A 78 0.96 -5.50 -10.00
CA GLY A 78 1.90 -4.87 -10.92
C GLY A 78 2.16 -5.77 -12.12
N TYR A 79 2.24 -5.15 -13.30
CA TYR A 79 2.59 -5.83 -14.55
C TYR A 79 3.86 -5.20 -15.15
N LYS A 80 4.88 -6.03 -15.36
CA LYS A 80 6.12 -5.67 -16.05
C LYS A 80 5.84 -5.61 -17.56
N LYS A 81 5.99 -4.44 -18.16
CA LYS A 81 5.83 -4.20 -19.59
C LYS A 81 6.99 -3.39 -20.11
#